data_AF-A0A2V3V2W2-F1
#
_entry.id   AF-A0A2V3V2W2-F1
#
_cell.length_a   1.000
_cell.length_b   1.000
_cell.length_c   1.000
_cell.angle_alpha   90.00
_cell.angle_beta   90.00
_cell.angle_gamma   90.00
#
_symmetry.space_group_name_H-M   'P 1'
#
loop_
_entity.id
_entity.type
_entity.pdbx_description
1 polymer ?
#
loop_
_entity_poly.entity_id
_entity_poly.type
_entity_poly.pdbx_seq_one_letter_code
_entity_poly.pdbx_strand_id
1 'polypeptide(L)'
;MSSEISRNVFLSILAVDSYNRGYGQGILGLSPSGNIGNATIEFQSRVSPESGEVGAGFYAIAYDMTGVAGFSAGQTVIAYRGTDANLADRCGTGKDGCNGASYL
;
A
#
# COMPACT_ATOMS: atom_id res chain seq x y z
N MET A 1 9.75 28.21 -9.41
CA MET A 1 10.13 26.79 -9.20
C MET A 1 8.90 26.08 -8.69
N SER A 2 8.27 25.19 -9.47
CA SER A 2 7.20 24.36 -8.91
C SER A 2 7.85 23.40 -7.92
N SER A 3 7.43 23.48 -6.65
CA SER A 3 7.91 22.58 -5.61
C SER A 3 7.19 21.26 -5.78
N GLU A 4 7.62 20.46 -6.76
CA GLU A 4 7.12 19.11 -6.94
C GLU A 4 7.51 18.27 -5.72
N ILE A 5 6.55 17.51 -5.19
CA ILE A 5 6.86 16.54 -4.15
C ILE A 5 7.81 15.50 -4.77
N SER A 6 8.92 15.18 -4.10
CA SER A 6 9.84 14.16 -4.61
C SER A 6 9.09 12.83 -4.75
N ARG A 7 9.27 12.13 -5.87
CA ARG A 7 8.65 10.81 -6.16
C ARG A 7 8.70 9.88 -4.95
N ASN A 8 9.84 9.85 -4.25
CA ASN A 8 10.05 9.00 -3.08
C ASN A 8 9.19 9.42 -1.87
N VAL A 9 8.95 10.72 -1.69
CA VAL A 9 8.06 11.22 -0.63
C VAL A 9 6.63 10.80 -0.93
N PHE A 10 6.19 10.88 -2.18
CA PHE A 10 4.85 10.43 -2.56
C PHE A 10 4.67 8.92 -2.34
N LEU A 11 5.65 8.09 -2.76
CA LEU A 11 5.63 6.65 -2.49
C LEU A 11 5.61 6.34 -0.98
N SER A 12 6.33 7.13 -0.17
CA SER A 12 6.32 6.98 1.29
C SER A 12 4.93 7.28 1.88
N ILE A 13 4.23 8.29 1.35
CA ILE A 13 2.85 8.60 1.77
C ILE A 13 1.92 7.44 1.42
N LEU A 14 2.03 6.87 0.21
CA LEU A 14 1.21 5.71 -0.18
C LEU A 14 1.49 4.47 0.70
N ALA A 15 2.74 4.26 1.11
CA ALA A 15 3.09 3.17 2.03
C ALA A 15 2.47 3.38 3.43
N VAL A 16 2.37 4.63 3.90
CA VAL A 16 1.69 4.94 5.17
C VAL A 16 0.17 4.82 5.03
N ASP A 17 -0.39 5.15 3.88
CA ASP A 17 -1.82 4.98 3.59
C ASP A 17 -2.22 3.50 3.58
N SER A 18 -1.46 2.64 2.90
CA SER A 18 -1.72 1.20 2.88
C SER A 18 -1.62 0.55 4.27
N TYR A 19 -0.77 1.09 5.15
CA TYR A 19 -0.68 0.63 6.55
C TYR A 19 -1.88 1.09 7.41
N ASN A 20 -2.55 2.18 7.02
CA ASN A 20 -3.71 2.68 7.77
C ASN A 20 -5.05 2.24 7.19
N ARG A 21 -5.05 1.39 6.15
CA ARG A 21 -6.26 0.84 5.54
C ARG A 21 -6.37 -0.67 5.71
N GLY A 22 -7.57 -1.19 5.48
CA GLY A 22 -7.86 -2.61 5.45
C GLY A 22 -8.06 -3.23 6.84
N TYR A 23 -7.74 -4.52 6.96
CA TYR A 23 -7.89 -5.24 8.24
C TYR A 23 -6.77 -4.84 9.20
N GLY A 24 -7.07 -4.69 10.49
CA GLY A 24 -6.06 -4.25 11.47
C GLY A 24 -5.58 -2.81 11.28
N GLN A 25 -6.37 -1.97 10.60
CA GLN A 25 -6.06 -0.57 10.37
C GLN A 25 -5.94 0.24 11.67
N GLY A 26 -4.97 1.18 11.70
CA GLY A 26 -4.81 2.12 12.81
C GLY A 26 -5.81 3.28 12.80
N ILE A 27 -6.44 3.55 11.65
CA ILE A 27 -7.43 4.61 11.47
C ILE A 27 -8.76 3.98 11.05
N LEU A 28 -9.83 4.27 11.79
CA LEU A 28 -11.17 3.78 11.49
C LEU A 28 -11.91 4.72 10.52
N GLY A 29 -12.75 4.15 9.67
CA GLY A 29 -13.66 4.91 8.79
C GLY A 29 -13.08 5.34 7.43
N LEU A 30 -11.91 4.83 7.04
CA LEU A 30 -11.39 5.06 5.69
C LEU A 30 -12.12 4.17 4.67
N SER A 31 -12.62 4.79 3.60
CA SER A 31 -13.27 4.08 2.49
C SER A 31 -12.25 3.20 1.74
N PRO A 32 -12.63 2.01 1.25
CA PRO A 32 -11.76 1.17 0.42
C PRO A 32 -11.47 1.75 -0.98
N SER A 33 -12.14 2.84 -1.34
CA SER A 33 -12.01 3.55 -2.61
C SER A 33 -11.85 5.05 -2.37
N GLY A 34 -11.30 5.75 -3.37
CA GLY A 34 -11.08 7.20 -3.33
C GLY A 34 -9.71 7.58 -3.86
N ASN A 35 -9.22 8.74 -3.43
CA ASN A 35 -8.00 9.34 -3.95
C ASN A 35 -7.07 9.77 -2.82
N ILE A 36 -5.75 9.60 -3.05
CA ILE A 36 -4.69 10.14 -2.20
C ILE A 36 -3.95 11.19 -3.02
N GLY A 37 -4.30 12.47 -2.80
CA GLY A 37 -3.91 13.53 -3.73
C GLY A 37 -4.49 13.26 -5.12
N ASN A 38 -3.62 13.16 -6.13
CA ASN A 38 -4.02 12.84 -7.50
C ASN A 38 -3.99 11.34 -7.82
N ALA A 39 -3.49 10.49 -6.92
CA ALA A 39 -3.49 9.04 -7.12
C ALA A 39 -4.89 8.48 -6.83
N THR A 40 -5.37 7.57 -7.67
CA THR A 40 -6.71 6.96 -7.52
C THR A 40 -6.57 5.51 -7.07
N ILE A 41 -7.33 5.09 -6.06
CA ILE A 41 -7.37 3.69 -5.64
C ILE A 41 -8.19 2.89 -6.67
N GLU A 42 -7.53 1.95 -7.34
CA GLU A 42 -8.21 1.07 -8.31
C GLU A 42 -8.71 -0.22 -7.67
N PHE A 43 -7.86 -0.86 -6.87
CA PHE A 43 -8.14 -2.17 -6.30
C PHE A 43 -7.45 -2.36 -4.96
N GLN A 44 -8.04 -3.18 -4.08
CA GLN A 44 -7.41 -3.62 -2.84
C GLN A 44 -7.71 -5.09 -2.56
N SER A 45 -6.86 -5.72 -1.75
CA SER A 45 -7.05 -7.09 -1.28
C SER A 45 -8.31 -7.22 -0.42
N ARG A 46 -8.85 -8.44 -0.31
CA ARG A 46 -10.03 -8.71 0.51
C ARG A 46 -9.70 -8.55 1.99
N VAL A 47 -10.55 -7.81 2.71
CA VAL A 47 -10.37 -7.49 4.13
C VAL A 47 -11.34 -8.22 5.05
N SER A 48 -12.20 -9.07 4.50
CA SER A 48 -13.14 -9.88 5.27
C SER A 48 -12.37 -10.85 6.18
N PRO A 49 -12.77 -11.05 7.46
CA PRO A 49 -12.02 -11.89 8.41
C PRO A 49 -11.75 -13.32 7.95
N GLU A 50 -12.60 -13.85 7.06
CA GLU A 50 -12.52 -15.21 6.53
C GLU A 50 -11.71 -15.31 5.22
N SER A 51 -11.15 -14.19 4.73
CA SER A 51 -10.37 -14.18 3.50
C SER A 51 -8.98 -14.81 3.72
N GLY A 52 -8.46 -15.46 2.68
CA GLY A 52 -7.12 -16.03 2.72
C GLY A 52 -6.03 -14.97 2.90
N GLU A 53 -6.30 -13.74 2.45
CA GLU A 53 -5.42 -12.59 2.58
C GLU A 53 -5.29 -12.15 4.05
N VAL A 54 -6.41 -12.07 4.79
CA VAL A 54 -6.39 -11.78 6.23
C VAL A 54 -5.73 -12.91 7.00
N GLY A 55 -6.03 -14.17 6.66
CA GLY A 55 -5.41 -15.35 7.27
C GLY A 55 -3.90 -15.45 7.04
N ALA A 56 -3.43 -15.02 5.86
CA ALA A 56 -2.00 -14.90 5.53
C ALA A 56 -1.34 -13.66 6.14
N GLY A 57 -2.12 -12.78 6.78
CA GLY A 57 -1.62 -11.51 7.28
C GLY A 57 -1.10 -10.58 6.18
N PHE A 58 -1.60 -10.71 4.94
CA PHE A 58 -1.21 -9.91 3.78
C PHE A 58 -2.30 -8.91 3.36
N TYR A 59 -1.90 -7.66 3.09
CA TYR A 59 -2.76 -6.61 2.54
C TYR A 59 -2.04 -5.90 1.40
N ALA A 60 -2.75 -5.63 0.30
CA ALA A 60 -2.23 -4.84 -0.82
C ALA A 60 -3.29 -3.91 -1.39
N ILE A 61 -2.84 -2.78 -1.93
CA ILE A 61 -3.66 -1.76 -2.56
C ILE A 61 -2.93 -1.20 -3.78
N ALA A 62 -3.67 -1.04 -4.87
CA ALA A 62 -3.20 -0.54 -6.15
C ALA A 62 -3.70 0.88 -6.38
N TYR A 63 -2.78 1.75 -6.80
CA TYR A 63 -3.05 3.15 -7.11
C TYR A 63 -2.73 3.43 -8.59
N ASP A 64 -3.68 4.01 -9.31
CA ASP A 64 -3.42 4.67 -10.59
C ASP A 64 -2.78 6.02 -10.34
N MET A 65 -1.61 6.22 -10.96
CA MET A 65 -0.79 7.42 -10.84
C MET A 65 -1.07 8.44 -11.94
N THR A 66 -2.10 8.22 -12.75
CA THR A 66 -2.54 9.19 -13.77
C THR A 66 -2.81 10.55 -13.14
N GLY A 67 -2.03 11.56 -13.54
CA GLY A 67 -2.13 12.92 -12.99
C GLY A 67 -1.25 13.19 -11.77
N VAL A 68 -0.44 12.23 -11.32
CA VAL A 68 0.57 12.45 -10.27
C VAL A 68 1.90 12.88 -10.90
N ALA A 69 2.40 14.05 -10.48
CA ALA A 69 3.69 14.55 -10.95
C ALA A 69 4.83 13.57 -10.62
N GLY A 70 5.72 13.38 -11.58
CA GLY A 70 6.83 12.44 -11.44
C GLY A 70 6.47 10.98 -11.73
N PHE A 71 5.27 10.67 -12.21
CA PHE A 71 4.88 9.35 -12.69
C PHE A 71 4.29 9.44 -14.11
N SER A 72 4.36 8.33 -14.85
CA SER A 72 3.75 8.26 -16.18
C SER A 72 2.24 8.07 -16.04
N ALA A 73 1.45 8.63 -16.95
CA ALA A 73 0.01 8.37 -17.00
C ALA A 73 -0.24 6.87 -17.28
N GLY A 74 -1.21 6.27 -16.59
CA GLY A 74 -1.52 4.84 -16.65
C GLY A 74 -0.55 3.95 -15.89
N GLN A 75 0.36 4.53 -15.10
CA GLN A 75 1.24 3.76 -14.24
C GLN A 75 0.52 3.33 -12.97
N THR A 76 0.56 2.03 -12.66
CA THR A 76 0.00 1.50 -11.41
C THR A 76 1.11 1.30 -10.38
N VAL A 77 0.88 1.77 -9.15
CA VAL A 77 1.76 1.51 -8.00
C VAL A 77 1.02 0.61 -7.02
N ILE A 78 1.69 -0.46 -6.59
CA ILE A 78 1.13 -1.39 -5.59
C ILE A 78 1.88 -1.21 -4.28
N ALA A 79 1.14 -0.81 -3.24
CA ALA A 79 1.65 -0.79 -1.87
C ALA A 79 1.09 -2.01 -1.13
N TYR A 80 1.97 -2.74 -0.43
CA TYR A 80 1.57 -3.93 0.31
C TYR A 80 2.23 -3.97 1.68
N ARG A 81 1.58 -4.71 2.59
CA ARG A 81 2.13 -5.13 3.87
C ARG A 81 1.84 -6.60 4.10
N GLY A 82 2.69 -7.28 4.85
CA GLY A 82 2.55 -8.68 5.17
C GLY A 82 2.98 -8.95 6.60
N THR A 83 2.39 -9.98 7.20
CA THR A 83 2.93 -10.61 8.41
C THR A 83 3.83 -11.73 7.95
N ASP A 84 5.10 -11.69 8.34
CA ASP A 84 6.05 -12.78 8.08
C ASP A 84 5.68 -14.00 8.95
N ALA A 85 4.66 -14.74 8.53
CA ALA A 85 4.29 -16.02 9.11
C ALA A 85 5.11 -17.13 8.42
N ASN A 86 6.38 -17.25 8.79
CA ASN A 86 7.36 -18.25 8.34
C ASN A 86 7.81 -18.15 6.87
N LEU A 87 8.83 -17.31 6.62
CA LEU A 87 9.91 -17.75 5.75
C LEU A 87 11.10 -18.05 6.66
N ALA A 88 11.55 -19.30 6.66
CA ALA A 88 12.83 -19.67 7.24
C ALA A 88 14.03 -19.04 6.51
N ASP A 89 13.89 -17.90 5.83
CA ASP A 89 15.04 -17.19 5.29
C ASP A 89 14.80 -15.66 5.15
N ARG A 90 15.63 -14.91 5.89
CA ARG A 90 16.07 -13.51 5.73
C ARG A 90 15.36 -12.32 6.36
N CYS A 91 14.25 -12.46 7.08
CA CYS A 91 13.79 -11.37 7.96
C CYS A 91 13.37 -11.93 9.32
N GLY A 92 14.30 -11.89 10.27
CA GLY A 92 14.16 -12.55 11.56
C GLY A 92 13.08 -11.95 12.44
N THR A 93 12.15 -12.79 12.89
CA THR A 93 11.42 -12.72 14.16
C THR A 93 11.11 -11.31 14.67
N GLY A 94 10.19 -10.65 13.99
CA GLY A 94 9.56 -9.43 14.46
C GLY A 94 8.49 -9.09 13.45
N LYS A 95 7.24 -9.01 13.90
CA LYS A 95 6.19 -8.32 13.14
C LYS A 95 6.82 -7.00 12.65
N ASP A 96 6.67 -6.70 11.36
CA ASP A 96 6.99 -5.40 10.75
C ASP A 96 8.37 -5.26 10.03
N GLY A 97 8.96 -6.34 9.52
CA GLY A 97 10.28 -6.30 8.84
C GLY A 97 10.32 -6.12 7.30
N CYS A 98 9.26 -6.49 6.57
CA CYS A 98 9.29 -6.61 5.10
C CYS A 98 8.29 -5.68 4.38
N ASN A 99 8.34 -4.38 4.64
CA ASN A 99 7.49 -3.39 3.97
C ASN A 99 8.17 -2.83 2.72
N GLY A 100 7.49 -2.81 1.57
CA GLY A 100 8.02 -2.28 0.31
C GLY A 100 6.92 -1.87 -0.66
N ALA A 101 7.21 -0.89 -1.52
CA ALA A 101 6.36 -0.49 -2.66
C ALA A 101 7.15 -0.76 -3.95
N SER A 102 6.56 -1.53 -4.86
CA SER A 102 7.20 -1.98 -6.11
C SER A 102 6.42 -1.47 -7.32
N TYR A 103 7.14 -1.18 -8.41
CA TYR A 103 6.61 -0.71 -9.70
C TYR A 103 6.59 -1.87 -10.69
N LEU A 104 5.53 -1.99 -11.51
CA LEU A 104 5.48 -2.86 -12.70
C LEU A 104 5.37 -2.02 -13.98
#